data_AF-A0A7Z0LFB0-F1
#
_entry.id   AF-A0A7Z0LFB0-F1
#
_cell.length_a   1.000
_cell.length_b   1.000
_cell.length_c   1.000
_cell.angle_alpha   90.00
_cell.angle_beta   90.00
_cell.angle_gamma   90.00
#
_symmetry.space_group_name_H-M   'P 1'
#
loop_
_entity.id
_entity.type
_entity.pdbx_description
1 polymer ?
#
loop_
_entity_poly.entity_id
_entity_poly.type
_entity_poly.pdbx_seq_one_letter_code
_entity_poly.pdbx_strand_id
1 'polypeptide(L)'
;MKNLKLEGLYVNKDLLLNFNNYKITADEMLFLLQISYISEQGDRQFDAKQFSKELSITEEQLLSKLQSLYKKNIIKISETKRIIFLISNQEDNYYTLKELLSLTEKWVNRILTPQEIDIIGTWIDNKFTKKDIQEAFNISKSVKNIKYINSILNNTTAELNDDINEDDILNYDWIK
;
A
#
# COMPACT_ATOMS: atom_id res chain seq x y z
N MET A 1 32.49 13.03 -13.71
CA MET A 1 31.07 12.82 -13.31
C MET A 1 31.06 12.59 -11.81
N LYS A 2 30.48 13.50 -11.02
CA LYS A 2 30.35 13.30 -9.57
C LYS A 2 29.24 12.27 -9.34
N ASN A 3 29.53 11.24 -8.57
CA ASN A 3 28.55 10.23 -8.18
C ASN A 3 27.41 10.91 -7.42
N LEU A 4 26.17 10.72 -7.88
CA LEU A 4 24.96 11.04 -7.12
C LEU A 4 24.97 10.17 -5.87
N LYS A 5 25.21 10.76 -4.69
CA LYS A 5 24.85 10.13 -3.43
C LYS A 5 23.33 10.07 -3.37
N LEU A 6 22.76 8.97 -3.87
CA LEU A 6 21.37 8.60 -3.65
C LEU A 6 21.25 8.04 -2.22
N GLU A 7 21.44 8.88 -1.21
CA GLU A 7 20.94 8.55 0.13
C GLU A 7 19.43 8.78 0.11
N GLY A 8 18.73 7.82 -0.49
CA GLY A 8 17.34 7.47 -0.21
C GLY A 8 16.26 8.32 -0.87
N LEU A 9 16.15 8.33 -2.20
CA LEU A 9 14.82 8.44 -2.80
C LEU A 9 14.15 7.06 -2.64
N TYR A 10 13.47 6.79 -1.52
CA TYR A 10 12.71 5.54 -1.32
C TYR A 10 11.43 5.60 -2.14
N VAL A 11 11.57 5.47 -3.45
CA VAL A 11 10.43 5.28 -4.34
C VAL A 11 10.29 3.80 -4.56
N ASN A 12 9.18 3.23 -4.11
CA ASN A 12 8.87 1.84 -4.41
C ASN A 12 8.90 1.66 -5.95
N LYS A 13 9.67 0.67 -6.42
CA LYS A 13 9.72 0.26 -7.82
C LYS A 13 8.31 -0.03 -8.36
N ASP A 14 7.44 -0.63 -7.57
CA ASP A 14 6.07 -0.91 -7.96
C ASP A 14 5.23 0.35 -8.11
N LEU A 15 5.49 1.39 -7.30
CA LEU A 15 4.87 2.69 -7.50
C LEU A 15 5.32 3.28 -8.83
N LEU A 16 6.61 3.24 -9.16
CA LEU A 16 7.13 3.76 -10.43
C LEU A 16 6.59 3.00 -11.64
N LEU A 17 6.37 1.70 -11.52
CA LEU A 17 5.89 0.87 -12.63
C LEU A 17 4.36 0.85 -12.74
N ASN A 18 3.64 1.06 -11.63
CA ASN A 18 2.20 0.88 -11.54
C ASN A 18 1.46 2.12 -11.01
N PHE A 19 2.03 3.32 -11.10
CA PHE A 19 1.41 4.57 -10.60
C PHE A 19 0.01 4.83 -11.17
N ASN A 20 -0.27 4.34 -12.39
CA ASN A 20 -1.60 4.42 -13.00
C ASN A 20 -2.68 3.72 -12.17
N ASN A 21 -2.34 2.63 -11.48
CA ASN A 21 -3.26 1.89 -10.60
C ASN A 21 -3.67 2.72 -9.37
N TYR A 22 -2.85 3.70 -9.00
CA TYR A 22 -3.10 4.65 -7.91
C TYR A 22 -3.82 5.92 -8.40
N LYS A 23 -4.31 5.94 -9.66
CA LYS A 23 -4.92 7.12 -10.31
C LYS A 23 -4.00 8.35 -10.30
N ILE A 24 -2.69 8.12 -10.29
CA ILE A 24 -1.65 9.16 -10.35
C ILE A 24 -1.32 9.39 -11.83
N THR A 25 -1.18 10.64 -12.26
CA THR A 25 -0.68 10.95 -13.61
C THR A 25 0.85 10.99 -13.64
N ALA A 26 1.46 10.88 -14.82
CA ALA A 26 2.92 10.99 -14.96
C ALA A 26 3.45 12.32 -14.38
N ASP A 27 2.73 13.43 -14.58
CA ASP A 27 3.10 14.75 -14.06
C ASP A 27 3.00 14.82 -12.53
N GLU A 28 2.00 14.17 -11.94
CA GLU A 28 1.85 14.06 -10.48
C GLU A 28 2.91 13.15 -9.88
N MET A 29 3.26 12.06 -10.57
CA MET A 29 4.34 11.16 -10.14
C MET A 29 5.68 11.90 -10.16
N LEU A 30 5.98 12.63 -11.23
CA LEU A 30 7.19 13.45 -11.31
C LEU A 30 7.22 14.49 -10.19
N PHE A 31 6.11 15.19 -9.96
CA PHE A 31 6.01 16.15 -8.86
C PHE A 31 6.18 15.49 -7.49
N LEU A 32 5.62 14.30 -7.28
CA LEU A 32 5.77 13.52 -6.06
C LEU A 32 7.25 13.16 -5.79
N LEU A 33 8.01 12.80 -6.84
CA LEU A 33 9.45 12.54 -6.71
C LEU A 33 10.21 13.81 -6.31
N GLN A 34 9.90 14.92 -6.97
CA GLN A 34 10.54 16.20 -6.72
C GLN A 34 10.27 16.69 -5.30
N ILE A 35 9.00 16.63 -4.85
CA ILE A 35 8.62 17.06 -3.50
C ILE A 35 9.22 16.13 -2.43
N SER A 36 9.28 14.83 -2.68
CA SER A 36 9.95 13.85 -1.80
C SER A 36 11.44 14.14 -1.65
N TYR A 37 12.12 14.51 -2.76
CA TYR A 37 13.52 14.89 -2.73
C TYR A 37 13.76 16.17 -1.92
N ILE A 38 13.07 17.27 -2.22
CA ILE A 38 13.32 18.56 -1.55
C ILE A 38 12.84 18.58 -0.09
N SER A 39 11.90 17.71 0.26
CA SER A 39 11.42 17.53 1.63
C SER A 39 12.26 16.57 2.46
N GLU A 40 13.35 16.03 1.91
CA GLU A 40 14.18 15.02 2.58
C GLU A 40 13.33 13.85 3.08
N GLN A 41 12.52 13.25 2.19
CA GLN A 41 11.59 12.17 2.53
C GLN A 41 10.55 12.54 3.62
N GLY A 42 10.31 13.83 3.87
CA GLY A 42 9.40 14.32 4.89
C GLY A 42 10.06 14.77 6.20
N ASP A 43 11.38 14.66 6.31
CA ASP A 43 12.11 15.14 7.49
C ASP A 43 12.20 16.66 7.56
N ARG A 44 12.26 17.30 6.39
CA ARG A 44 12.31 18.76 6.27
C ARG A 44 10.94 19.37 6.49
N GLN A 45 10.89 20.44 7.28
CA GLN A 45 9.68 21.22 7.47
C GLN A 45 9.25 21.89 6.16
N PHE A 46 7.96 21.82 5.86
CA PHE A 46 7.36 22.41 4.67
C PHE A 46 7.37 23.94 4.74
N ASP A 47 7.96 24.55 3.72
CA ASP A 47 7.95 26.00 3.48
C ASP A 47 7.58 26.25 2.02
N ALA A 48 6.39 26.84 1.79
CA ALA A 48 5.88 27.09 0.44
C ALA A 48 6.78 28.02 -0.39
N LYS A 49 7.40 29.03 0.22
CA LYS A 49 8.29 29.98 -0.46
C LYS A 49 9.59 29.32 -0.86
N GLN A 50 10.16 28.54 0.05
CA GLN A 50 11.43 27.87 -0.21
C GLN A 50 11.25 26.74 -1.23
N PHE A 51 10.19 25.95 -1.09
CA PHE A 51 9.94 24.79 -1.96
C PHE A 51 9.54 25.22 -3.37
N SER A 52 8.72 26.28 -3.51
CA SER A 52 8.36 26.83 -4.83
C SER A 52 9.59 27.35 -5.57
N LYS A 53 10.51 28.02 -4.86
CA LYS A 53 11.80 28.46 -5.41
C LYS A 53 12.69 27.30 -5.85
N GLU A 54 12.83 26.26 -5.03
CA GLU A 54 13.64 25.07 -5.37
C GLU A 54 13.07 24.29 -6.56
N LEU A 55 11.74 24.26 -6.70
CA LEU A 55 11.05 23.63 -7.82
C LEU A 55 10.90 24.52 -9.05
N SER A 56 11.27 25.79 -8.97
CA SER A 56 11.08 26.79 -10.03
C SER A 56 9.61 26.90 -10.50
N ILE A 57 8.66 26.84 -9.56
CA ILE A 57 7.22 27.01 -9.80
C ILE A 57 6.65 28.13 -8.91
N THR A 58 5.43 28.58 -9.17
CA THR A 58 4.77 29.54 -8.27
C THR A 58 4.25 28.85 -7.01
N GLU A 59 4.06 29.61 -5.92
CA GLU A 59 3.43 29.08 -4.69
C GLU A 59 2.02 28.53 -4.96
N GLU A 60 1.26 29.16 -5.86
CA GLU A 60 -0.07 28.70 -6.27
C GLU A 60 -0.01 27.35 -7.01
N GLN A 61 0.97 27.18 -7.91
CA GLN A 61 1.20 25.90 -8.60
C GLN A 61 1.65 24.80 -7.64
N LEU A 62 2.51 25.13 -6.67
CA LEU A 62 2.93 24.20 -5.63
C LEU A 62 1.72 23.71 -4.82
N LEU A 63 0.88 24.64 -4.34
CA LEU A 63 -0.28 24.32 -3.51
C LEU A 63 -1.34 23.53 -4.28
N SER A 64 -1.61 23.87 -5.54
CA SER A 64 -2.57 23.13 -6.38
C SER A 64 -2.11 21.68 -6.63
N LYS A 65 -0.82 21.47 -6.92
CA LYS A 65 -0.25 20.12 -7.09
C LYS A 65 -0.27 19.32 -5.79
N LEU A 66 0.09 19.93 -4.65
CA LEU A 66 -0.04 19.31 -3.33
C LEU A 66 -1.49 18.95 -3.00
N GLN A 67 -2.44 19.82 -3.33
CA GLN A 67 -3.86 19.57 -3.10
C GLN A 67 -4.36 18.39 -3.94
N SER A 68 -3.89 18.22 -5.17
CA SER A 68 -4.23 17.05 -5.98
C SER A 68 -3.76 15.75 -5.31
N LEU A 69 -2.49 15.72 -4.87
CA LEU A 69 -1.93 14.56 -4.16
C LEU A 69 -2.65 14.29 -2.81
N TYR A 70 -3.01 15.34 -2.08
CA TYR A 70 -3.76 15.24 -0.83
C TYR A 70 -5.16 14.64 -1.04
N LYS A 71 -5.90 15.12 -2.05
CA LYS A 71 -7.23 14.58 -2.39
C LYS A 71 -7.20 13.09 -2.77
N LYS A 72 -6.09 12.63 -3.30
CA LYS A 72 -5.86 11.23 -3.67
C LYS A 72 -5.32 10.38 -2.51
N ASN A 73 -5.25 10.92 -1.30
CA ASN A 73 -4.67 10.27 -0.12
C ASN A 73 -3.23 9.79 -0.34
N ILE A 74 -2.45 10.50 -1.16
CA ILE A 74 -1.05 10.16 -1.45
C ILE A 74 -0.11 10.82 -0.44
N ILE A 75 -0.49 12.00 0.04
CA ILE A 75 0.29 12.76 1.03
C ILE A 75 -0.62 13.32 2.12
N LYS A 76 -0.04 13.62 3.28
CA LYS A 76 -0.66 14.38 4.37
C LYS A 76 0.33 15.40 4.92
N ILE A 77 -0.15 16.51 5.46
CA ILE A 77 0.69 17.44 6.22
C ILE A 77 0.48 17.17 7.70
N SER A 78 1.56 16.90 8.42
CA SER A 78 1.55 16.72 9.88
C SER A 78 1.36 18.03 10.63
N GLU A 79 1.03 17.94 11.91
CA GLU A 79 0.93 19.09 12.81
C GLU A 79 2.25 19.86 12.91
N THR A 80 3.39 19.17 12.75
CA THR A 80 4.73 19.77 12.69
C THR A 80 5.06 20.44 11.35
N LYS A 81 4.08 20.56 10.45
CA LYS A 81 4.24 21.07 9.08
C LYS A 81 5.24 20.25 8.26
N ARG A 82 5.27 18.94 8.44
CA ARG A 82 6.05 18.01 7.59
C ARG A 82 5.14 17.26 6.63
N ILE A 83 5.63 16.99 5.42
CA ILE A 83 4.93 16.18 4.44
C ILE A 83 5.11 14.71 4.80
N ILE A 84 4.01 14.01 5.01
CA ILE A 84 3.96 12.56 5.19
C ILE A 84 3.52 11.94 3.87
N PHE A 85 4.30 11.02 3.35
CA PHE A 85 3.95 10.23 2.17
C PHE A 85 3.16 9.00 2.60
N LEU A 86 1.91 8.88 2.14
CA LEU A 86 0.96 7.81 2.51
C LEU A 86 0.99 6.63 1.54
N ILE A 87 1.96 6.59 0.62
CA ILE A 87 2.12 5.49 -0.31
C ILE A 87 2.71 4.31 0.47
N SER A 88 1.86 3.64 1.22
CA SER A 88 2.16 2.35 1.81
C SER A 88 2.32 1.37 0.65
N ASN A 89 3.46 0.67 0.63
CA ASN A 89 3.64 -0.50 -0.20
C ASN A 89 2.43 -1.41 -0.01
N GLN A 90 1.71 -1.74 -1.09
CA GLN A 90 0.79 -2.87 -1.00
C GLN A 90 1.56 -4.12 -0.57
N GLU A 91 2.85 -4.25 -0.92
CA GLU A 91 3.73 -5.31 -0.41
C GLU A 91 3.93 -5.30 1.12
N ASP A 92 3.83 -4.16 1.81
CA ASP A 92 3.91 -4.16 3.29
C ASP A 92 2.64 -4.74 3.93
N ASN A 93 1.53 -4.75 3.19
CA ASN A 93 0.28 -5.37 3.60
C ASN A 93 0.18 -6.84 3.21
N TYR A 94 1.12 -7.41 2.45
CA TYR A 94 1.11 -8.82 2.07
C TYR A 94 2.36 -9.52 2.58
N TYR A 95 2.26 -10.76 3.05
CA TYR A 95 3.47 -11.53 3.34
C TYR A 95 4.13 -11.95 2.04
N THR A 96 5.47 -11.89 1.96
CA THR A 96 6.17 -12.68 0.95
C THR A 96 6.03 -14.16 1.29
N LEU A 97 6.10 -15.04 0.28
CA LEU A 97 6.02 -16.50 0.51
C LEU A 97 7.05 -16.96 1.56
N LYS A 98 8.28 -16.43 1.51
CA LYS A 98 9.34 -16.75 2.47
C LYS A 98 8.97 -16.33 3.90
N GLU A 99 8.42 -15.13 4.08
CA GLU A 99 7.99 -14.66 5.40
C GLU A 99 6.82 -15.47 5.94
N LEU A 100 5.84 -15.76 5.08
CA LEU A 100 4.65 -16.53 5.46
C LEU A 100 5.02 -17.97 5.85
N LEU A 101 5.91 -18.62 5.10
CA LEU A 101 6.45 -19.94 5.44
C LEU A 101 7.20 -19.91 6.78
N SER A 102 8.08 -18.91 7.00
CA SER A 102 8.80 -18.81 8.26
C SER A 102 7.87 -18.54 9.46
N LEU A 103 6.82 -17.73 9.27
CA LEU A 103 5.85 -17.41 10.30
C LEU A 103 4.97 -18.62 10.65
N THR A 104 4.49 -19.34 9.63
CA THR A 104 3.68 -20.56 9.79
C THR A 104 4.49 -21.67 10.47
N GLU A 105 5.76 -21.90 10.08
CA GLU A 105 6.65 -22.89 10.72
C GLU A 105 6.88 -22.59 12.20
N LYS A 106 7.16 -21.32 12.54
CA LYS A 106 7.30 -20.88 13.94
C LYS A 106 6.03 -21.11 14.74
N TRP A 107 4.87 -20.88 14.12
CA TRP A 107 3.58 -21.02 14.78
C TRP A 107 3.20 -22.48 15.04
N VAL A 108 3.35 -23.37 14.04
CA VAL A 108 3.10 -24.81 14.22
C VAL A 108 4.20 -25.48 15.06
N ASN A 109 5.40 -24.88 15.11
CA ASN A 109 6.60 -25.41 15.76
C ASN A 109 7.07 -26.75 15.18
N ARG A 110 7.00 -26.87 13.84
CA ARG A 110 7.53 -27.99 13.05
C ARG A 110 7.73 -27.56 11.60
N ILE A 111 8.43 -28.40 10.84
CA ILE A 111 8.55 -28.27 9.39
C ILE A 111 7.18 -28.54 8.74
N LEU A 112 6.85 -27.75 7.73
CA LEU A 112 5.62 -27.88 6.95
C LEU A 112 5.68 -29.10 6.03
N THR A 113 4.53 -29.74 5.83
CA THR A 113 4.40 -30.79 4.81
C THR A 113 4.20 -30.18 3.42
N PRO A 114 4.50 -30.90 2.32
CA PRO A 114 4.27 -30.39 0.96
C PRO A 114 2.84 -29.89 0.73
N GLN A 115 1.84 -30.61 1.24
CA GLN A 115 0.43 -30.20 1.16
C GLN A 115 0.14 -28.88 1.89
N GLU A 116 0.83 -28.60 2.99
CA GLU A 116 0.67 -27.36 3.75
C GLU A 116 1.37 -26.19 3.09
N ILE A 117 2.51 -26.45 2.43
CA ILE A 117 3.20 -25.45 1.61
C ILE A 117 2.31 -25.05 0.43
N ASP A 118 1.65 -26.02 -0.23
CA ASP A 118 0.71 -25.73 -1.32
C ASP A 118 -0.46 -24.86 -0.84
N ILE A 119 -1.03 -25.15 0.34
CA ILE A 119 -2.09 -24.33 0.95
C ILE A 119 -1.60 -22.91 1.26
N ILE A 120 -0.37 -22.76 1.77
CA ILE A 120 0.20 -21.44 2.02
C ILE A 120 0.46 -20.68 0.71
N GLY A 121 0.82 -21.40 -0.36
CA GLY A 121 0.91 -20.85 -1.71
C GLY A 121 -0.41 -20.23 -2.17
N THR A 122 -1.54 -20.92 -1.95
CA THR A 122 -2.85 -20.36 -2.32
C THR A 122 -3.20 -19.09 -1.53
N TRP A 123 -2.65 -18.90 -0.33
CA TRP A 123 -2.89 -17.66 0.42
C TRP A 123 -2.21 -16.45 -0.22
N ILE A 124 -1.04 -16.66 -0.84
CA ILE A 124 -0.33 -15.66 -1.62
C ILE A 124 -1.09 -15.37 -2.91
N ASP A 125 -1.54 -16.42 -3.61
CA ASP A 125 -2.29 -16.28 -4.86
C ASP A 125 -3.63 -15.53 -4.66
N ASN A 126 -4.30 -15.80 -3.54
CA ASN A 126 -5.55 -15.13 -3.14
C ASN A 126 -5.34 -13.72 -2.54
N LYS A 127 -4.09 -13.25 -2.43
CA LYS A 127 -3.74 -11.93 -1.89
C LYS A 127 -4.35 -11.64 -0.52
N PHE A 128 -4.27 -12.57 0.43
CA PHE A 128 -4.66 -12.28 1.82
C PHE A 128 -3.69 -11.30 2.47
N THR A 129 -4.22 -10.27 3.14
CA THR A 129 -3.37 -9.29 3.81
C THR A 129 -2.72 -9.86 5.08
N LYS A 130 -1.63 -9.24 5.53
CA LYS A 130 -0.98 -9.57 6.80
C LYS A 130 -1.96 -9.51 7.97
N LYS A 131 -2.94 -8.60 7.90
CA LYS A 131 -4.00 -8.46 8.92
C LYS A 131 -4.91 -9.68 8.92
N ASP A 132 -5.42 -10.10 7.77
CA ASP A 132 -6.33 -11.26 7.64
C ASP A 132 -5.66 -12.54 8.12
N ILE A 133 -4.39 -12.72 7.70
CA ILE A 133 -3.58 -13.86 8.12
C ILE A 133 -3.33 -13.82 9.63
N GLN A 134 -2.96 -12.67 10.20
CA GLN A 134 -2.73 -12.54 11.64
C GLN A 134 -3.99 -12.80 12.47
N GLU A 135 -5.15 -12.36 11.97
CA GLU A 135 -6.45 -12.62 12.58
C GLU A 135 -6.81 -14.11 12.57
N ALA A 136 -6.63 -14.78 11.43
CA ALA A 136 -6.83 -16.22 11.32
C ALA A 136 -5.88 -17.02 12.24
N PHE A 137 -4.63 -16.58 12.39
CA PHE A 137 -3.68 -17.14 13.37
C PHE A 137 -4.13 -16.91 14.82
N ASN A 138 -4.69 -15.74 15.13
CA ASN A 138 -5.19 -15.41 16.46
C ASN A 138 -6.38 -16.27 16.85
N ILE A 139 -7.33 -16.47 15.93
CA ILE A 139 -8.49 -17.35 16.10
C ILE A 139 -8.04 -18.79 16.28
N SER A 140 -7.03 -19.21 15.51
CA SER A 140 -6.53 -20.59 15.52
C SER A 140 -5.51 -20.88 16.63
N LYS A 141 -5.25 -19.96 17.57
CA LYS A 141 -4.20 -20.12 18.61
C LYS A 141 -4.24 -21.45 19.37
N SER A 142 -5.43 -22.02 19.56
CA SER A 142 -5.65 -23.30 20.26
C SER A 142 -5.51 -24.52 19.34
N VAL A 143 -5.66 -24.36 18.03
CA VAL A 143 -5.69 -25.46 17.04
C VAL A 143 -4.57 -25.23 16.03
N LYS A 144 -3.43 -25.89 16.24
CA LYS A 144 -2.24 -25.82 15.35
C LYS A 144 -2.44 -26.54 14.00
N ASN A 145 -3.49 -26.19 13.27
CA ASN A 145 -3.89 -26.84 12.03
C ASN A 145 -4.02 -25.83 10.89
N ILE A 146 -3.17 -25.95 9.87
CA ILE A 146 -3.13 -25.04 8.72
C ILE A 146 -4.39 -25.16 7.85
N LYS A 147 -4.99 -26.35 7.76
CA LYS A 147 -6.26 -26.52 7.04
C LYS A 147 -7.40 -25.76 7.71
N TYR A 148 -7.35 -25.62 9.04
CA TYR A 148 -8.32 -24.84 9.79
C TYR A 148 -8.13 -23.33 9.55
N ILE A 149 -6.89 -22.83 9.56
CA ILE A 149 -6.58 -21.44 9.18
C ILE A 149 -7.08 -21.16 7.75
N ASN A 150 -6.82 -22.07 6.82
CA ASN A 150 -7.29 -21.96 5.43
C ASN A 150 -8.82 -21.88 5.34
N SER A 151 -9.55 -22.64 6.17
CA SER A 151 -11.02 -22.55 6.21
C SER A 151 -11.51 -21.21 6.75
N ILE A 152 -10.83 -20.62 7.74
CA ILE A 152 -11.16 -19.29 8.27
C ILE A 152 -10.94 -18.24 7.18
N LEU A 153 -9.77 -18.23 6.56
CA LEU A 153 -9.43 -17.27 5.50
C LEU A 153 -10.43 -17.33 4.34
N ASN A 154 -10.82 -18.53 3.90
CA ASN A 154 -11.78 -18.69 2.80
C ASN A 154 -13.24 -18.41 3.20
N ASN A 155 -13.60 -18.58 4.48
CA ASN A 155 -14.94 -18.20 4.96
C ASN A 155 -15.07 -16.68 5.15
N THR A 156 -14.01 -16.01 5.60
CA THR A 156 -13.99 -14.53 5.70
C THR A 156 -14.08 -13.87 4.32
N THR A 157 -13.56 -14.50 3.26
CA THR A 157 -13.76 -14.02 1.88
C THR A 157 -15.18 -14.23 1.35
N ALA A 158 -15.94 -15.17 1.89
CA ALA A 158 -17.35 -15.32 1.50
C ALA A 158 -18.21 -14.13 1.97
N GLU A 159 -17.83 -13.47 3.08
CA GLU A 159 -18.50 -12.26 3.57
C GLU A 159 -18.06 -10.97 2.83
N LEU A 160 -16.96 -11.01 2.07
CA LEU A 160 -16.49 -9.87 1.25
C LEU A 160 -16.86 -10.00 -0.24
N ASN A 161 -17.41 -11.14 -0.66
CA ASN A 161 -17.81 -11.39 -2.05
C ASN A 161 -19.28 -11.06 -2.35
N ASP A 162 -20.04 -10.52 -1.39
CA ASP A 162 -21.41 -10.04 -1.63
C ASP A 162 -21.49 -8.57 -2.09
N ASP A 163 -20.35 -7.87 -2.27
CA ASP A 163 -20.32 -6.44 -2.62
C ASP A 163 -19.59 -6.10 -3.93
N ILE A 164 -19.59 -7.03 -4.89
CA ILE A 164 -19.38 -6.67 -6.31
C ILE A 164 -20.41 -7.39 -7.17
N ASN A 165 -21.67 -6.96 -7.05
CA ASN A 165 -22.59 -7.00 -8.19
C ASN A 165 -22.20 -5.83 -9.12
N GLU A 166 -21.25 -6.08 -10.02
CA GLU A 166 -21.16 -5.34 -11.29
C GLU A 166 -22.42 -5.66 -12.10
N ASP A 167 -23.55 -5.01 -11.77
CA ASP A 167 -24.69 -4.85 -12.70
C ASP A 167 -25.78 -3.84 -12.29
N ASP A 168 -25.71 -3.14 -11.15
CA ASP A 168 -26.82 -2.25 -10.69
C ASP A 168 -26.47 -0.75 -10.51
N ILE A 169 -25.59 -0.20 -11.35
CA ILE A 169 -25.40 1.27 -11.48
C ILE A 169 -25.81 1.75 -12.87
N LEU A 170 -27.01 1.38 -13.32
CA LEU A 170 -27.73 2.08 -14.39
C LEU A 170 -29.24 2.04 -14.12
N ASN A 171 -29.67 2.70 -13.05
CA ASN A 171 -31.06 3.14 -12.95
C ASN A 171 -31.19 4.43 -12.14
N TYR A 172 -30.65 5.50 -12.72
CA TYR A 172 -31.18 6.84 -12.46
C TYR A 172 -32.16 7.18 -13.58
N ASP A 173 -33.46 6.98 -13.34
CA ASP A 173 -34.52 7.71 -14.01
C ASP A 173 -35.27 8.55 -12.97
N TRP A 174 -34.75 9.76 -12.75
CA TRP A 174 -35.54 10.90 -12.32
C TRP A 174 -35.71 11.86 -13.50
N ILE A 175 -36.47 11.46 -14.54
CA ILE A 175 -37.00 12.41 -15.53
C ILE A 175 -38.44 12.02 -15.91
N LYS A 176 -39.39 12.77 -15.32
CA LYS A 176 -40.80 13.03 -15.68
C LYS A 176 -41.82 11.90 -15.68
#